data_AF-A0A2Z6RF21-F1
#
_entry.id   AF-A0A2Z6RF21-F1
#
_cell.length_a   1.000
_cell.length_b   1.000
_cell.length_c   1.000
_cell.angle_alpha   90.00
_cell.angle_beta   90.00
_cell.angle_gamma   90.00
#
_symmetry.space_group_name_H-M   'P 1'
#
loop_
_entity.id
_entity.type
_entity.pdbx_description
1 polymer ?
#
loop_
_entity_poly.entity_id
_entity_poly.type
_entity_poly.pdbx_seq_one_letter_code
_entity_poly.pdbx_strand_id
1 'polypeptide(L)'
;MHFLSKRLSNYTVFSSVVDTSQHVRSSGGVSLFIENSLASHVHTYSSFSSRLLSVDLYFKSHVKLRIFVVYIPPTSDQSLRDETIDLLINALSDAKRLGFHHAVCGDFNLHLDQFYSLFFNQPQIASKRIHRLFNFLLSNRYVDFTPVNFSPATLGTFHHADVISRIDYVWSYPLLKCFLLTSVIFDARDVNFSDHNPVITYYDYSFLSSSIKPARAQQLKRQVRHIFSFDSVTPSQWDDFSAYPLDGRTSQANLPAILPKF
;
A
#
# COMPACT_ATOMS: atom_id res chain seq x y z
N MET A 1 -5.70 22.37 -0.68
CA MET A 1 -4.42 22.02 -0.02
C MET A 1 -3.68 23.21 0.60
N HIS A 2 -3.49 24.34 -0.11
CA HIS A 2 -2.82 25.55 0.45
C HIS A 2 -3.41 26.11 1.76
N PHE A 3 -4.68 25.82 2.04
CA PHE A 3 -5.34 26.21 3.29
C PHE A 3 -4.95 25.33 4.49
N LEU A 4 -4.76 24.02 4.27
CA LEU A 4 -4.39 23.08 5.32
C LEU A 4 -2.91 23.23 5.73
N SER A 5 -2.03 23.56 4.78
CA SER A 5 -0.61 23.80 5.07
C SER A 5 -0.36 24.95 6.05
N LYS A 6 -1.26 25.96 6.08
CA LYS A 6 -1.15 27.09 7.01
C LYS A 6 -1.63 26.77 8.43
N ARG A 7 -2.36 25.67 8.63
CA ARG A 7 -2.95 25.27 9.91
C ARG A 7 -2.17 24.16 10.62
N LEU A 8 -1.26 23.49 9.93
CA LEU A 8 -0.47 22.38 10.43
C LEU A 8 1.01 22.78 10.54
N SER A 9 1.34 23.63 11.52
CA SER A 9 2.71 24.16 11.71
C SER A 9 3.78 23.09 11.93
N ASN A 10 3.38 21.91 12.39
CA ASN A 10 4.29 20.78 12.66
C ASN A 10 4.59 19.94 11.41
N TYR A 11 4.09 20.34 10.23
CA TYR A 11 4.25 19.60 8.99
C TYR A 11 4.83 20.47 7.87
N THR A 12 5.70 19.86 7.08
CA THR A 12 6.15 20.37 5.78
C THR A 12 5.34 19.71 4.67
N VAL A 13 4.89 20.50 3.69
CA VAL A 13 4.01 20.04 2.62
C VAL A 13 4.76 20.00 1.29
N PHE A 14 4.72 18.84 0.64
CA PHE A 14 5.22 18.64 -0.71
C PHE A 14 4.03 18.40 -1.63
N SER A 15 3.87 19.22 -2.66
CA SER A 15 2.72 19.15 -3.57
C SER A 15 3.18 18.93 -5.00
N SER A 16 2.35 18.23 -5.79
CA SER A 16 2.57 18.16 -7.22
C SER A 16 2.35 19.51 -7.89
N VAL A 17 3.09 19.77 -8.97
CA VAL A 17 2.82 20.91 -9.85
C VAL A 17 1.50 20.65 -10.56
N VAL A 18 0.52 21.54 -10.36
CA VAL A 18 -0.77 21.47 -11.05
C VAL A 18 -0.58 22.02 -12.46
N ASP A 19 -0.91 21.21 -13.46
CA ASP A 19 -0.93 21.68 -14.84
C ASP A 19 -2.13 22.59 -15.05
N THR A 20 -1.86 23.89 -15.19
CA THR A 20 -2.88 24.92 -15.43
C THR A 20 -3.16 25.13 -16.92
N SER A 21 -2.37 24.50 -17.80
CA SER A 21 -2.53 24.65 -19.25
C SER A 21 -3.74 23.87 -19.80
N GLN A 22 -4.14 22.80 -19.12
CA GLN A 22 -5.35 22.05 -19.43
C GLN A 22 -6.54 22.64 -18.66
N HIS A 23 -7.04 23.79 -19.13
CA HIS A 23 -8.33 24.28 -18.68
C HIS A 23 -9.42 23.20 -18.91
N VAL A 24 -9.94 22.63 -17.81
CA VAL A 24 -11.32 22.12 -17.64
C VAL A 24 -11.61 20.59 -17.78
N ARG A 25 -10.67 19.63 -17.75
CA ARG A 25 -11.09 18.20 -17.83
C ARG A 25 -10.69 17.24 -16.71
N SER A 26 -9.65 17.50 -15.92
CA SER A 26 -9.49 16.78 -14.65
C SER A 26 -8.68 17.60 -13.66
N SER A 27 -9.27 17.97 -12.52
CA SER A 27 -8.52 18.59 -11.43
C SER A 27 -7.64 17.53 -10.78
N GLY A 28 -6.36 17.50 -11.17
CA GLY A 28 -5.32 16.74 -10.48
C GLY A 28 -4.83 17.47 -9.22
N GLY A 29 -3.72 16.98 -8.67
CA GLY A 29 -3.12 17.53 -7.46
C GLY A 29 -3.05 16.49 -6.35
N VAL A 30 -1.83 16.11 -6.00
CA VAL A 30 -1.53 15.26 -4.84
C VAL A 30 -0.59 16.02 -3.93
N SER A 31 -0.64 15.77 -2.63
CA SER A 31 0.36 16.31 -1.71
C SER A 31 0.68 15.32 -0.60
N LEU A 32 1.89 15.43 -0.10
CA LEU A 32 2.39 14.69 1.04
C LEU A 32 2.73 15.67 2.17
N PHE A 33 2.15 15.42 3.34
CA PHE A 33 2.46 16.14 4.57
C PHE A 33 3.43 15.27 5.37
N ILE A 34 4.60 15.82 5.69
CA ILE A 34 5.63 15.14 6.47
C ILE A 34 5.86 15.94 7.74
N GLU A 35 5.81 15.30 8.91
CA GLU A 35 6.13 15.96 10.17
C GLU A 35 7.53 16.57 10.12
N ASN A 36 7.72 17.76 10.68
CA ASN A 36 8.96 18.53 10.54
C ASN A 36 10.22 17.75 11.00
N SER A 37 10.07 16.87 11.99
CA SER A 37 11.12 15.96 12.47
C SER A 37 11.64 14.99 11.39
N LEU A 38 10.76 14.56 10.47
CA LEU A 38 11.09 13.73 9.33
C LEU A 38 11.40 14.57 8.08
N ALA A 39 10.80 15.75 7.95
CA ALA A 39 10.98 16.62 6.80
C ALA A 39 12.44 17.09 6.64
N SER A 40 13.20 17.21 7.74
CA SER A 40 14.64 17.50 7.69
C SER A 40 15.47 16.41 6.98
N HIS A 41 14.90 15.21 6.78
CA HIS A 41 15.52 14.12 6.03
C HIS A 41 15.15 14.12 4.54
N VAL A 42 14.22 14.98 4.11
CA VAL A 42 13.83 15.06 2.70
C VAL A 42 14.98 15.68 1.90
N HIS A 43 15.47 14.94 0.91
CA HIS A 43 16.57 15.39 0.05
C HIS A 43 16.05 15.96 -1.27
N THR A 44 15.08 15.28 -1.88
CA THR A 44 14.48 15.71 -3.14
C THR A 44 13.06 15.18 -3.25
N TYR A 45 12.26 15.84 -4.08
CA TYR A 45 10.97 15.33 -4.51
C TYR A 45 10.74 15.66 -5.97
N SER A 46 9.92 14.84 -6.63
CA SER A 46 9.52 15.04 -8.03
C SER A 46 8.03 14.82 -8.17
N SER A 47 7.42 15.53 -9.10
CA SER A 47 6.01 15.35 -9.44
C SER A 47 5.84 15.12 -10.92
N PHE A 48 4.92 14.24 -11.29
CA PHE A 48 4.61 13.89 -12.67
C PHE A 48 3.11 14.02 -12.91
N SER A 49 2.73 14.72 -13.99
CA SER A 49 1.36 14.87 -14.48
C SER A 49 0.35 15.33 -13.41
N SER A 50 0.78 16.16 -12.45
CA SER A 50 0.01 16.59 -11.26
C SER A 50 -0.51 15.47 -10.33
N ARG A 51 -0.27 14.19 -10.67
CA ARG A 51 -0.97 13.02 -10.12
C ARG A 51 -0.06 12.01 -9.44
N LEU A 52 1.23 12.07 -9.71
CA LEU A 52 2.23 11.26 -9.04
C LEU A 52 3.22 12.20 -8.35
N LEU A 53 3.43 11.99 -7.06
CA LEU A 53 4.45 12.65 -6.27
C LEU A 53 5.39 11.59 -5.71
N SER A 54 6.69 11.84 -5.80
CA SER A 54 7.73 10.99 -5.22
C SER A 54 8.59 11.83 -4.31
N VAL A 55 8.73 11.44 -3.04
CA VAL A 55 9.53 12.16 -2.04
C VAL A 55 10.60 11.24 -1.47
N ASP A 56 11.86 11.68 -1.54
CA ASP A 56 13.02 10.94 -1.09
C ASP A 56 13.51 11.43 0.26
N LEU A 57 13.56 10.52 1.23
CA LEU A 57 14.09 10.74 2.55
C LEU A 57 15.37 9.93 2.75
N TYR A 58 16.40 10.59 3.25
CA TYR A 58 17.70 10.01 3.55
C TYR A 58 17.98 10.07 5.05
N PHE A 59 18.22 8.91 5.63
CA PHE A 59 18.51 8.75 7.05
C PHE A 59 19.96 8.34 7.26
N LYS A 60 20.37 8.34 8.55
CA LYS A 60 21.69 7.86 8.95
C LYS A 60 21.87 6.39 8.53
N SER A 61 23.12 5.93 8.50
CA SER A 61 23.47 4.55 8.12
C SER A 61 23.01 4.15 6.70
N HIS A 62 22.96 5.11 5.77
CA HIS A 62 22.58 4.92 4.36
C HIS A 62 21.17 4.35 4.12
N VAL A 63 20.25 4.51 5.08
CA VAL A 63 18.85 4.13 4.89
C VAL A 63 18.16 5.15 3.98
N LYS A 64 17.56 4.66 2.89
CA LYS A 64 16.83 5.47 1.92
C LYS A 64 15.36 5.06 1.92
N LEU A 65 14.46 6.02 2.11
CA LEU A 65 13.02 5.83 2.03
C LEU A 65 12.45 6.71 0.91
N ARG A 66 11.61 6.13 0.05
CA ARG A 66 10.87 6.88 -0.97
C ARG A 66 9.39 6.64 -0.78
N ILE A 67 8.63 7.72 -0.61
CA ILE A 67 7.17 7.65 -0.53
C ILE A 67 6.59 8.16 -1.84
N PHE A 68 5.70 7.37 -2.43
CA PHE A 68 4.92 7.77 -3.59
C PHE A 68 3.48 8.08 -3.17
N VAL A 69 2.95 9.20 -3.65
CA VAL A 69 1.52 9.53 -3.58
C VAL A 69 0.99 9.55 -5.00
N VAL A 70 -0.04 8.77 -5.29
CA VAL A 70 -0.64 8.67 -6.63
C VAL A 70 -2.14 8.94 -6.60
N TYR A 71 -2.63 9.63 -7.62
CA TYR A 71 -4.05 9.70 -7.95
C TYR A 71 -4.25 9.22 -9.38
N ILE A 72 -4.63 7.95 -9.54
CA ILE A 72 -4.86 7.35 -10.84
C ILE A 72 -6.24 7.83 -11.36
N PRO A 73 -6.30 8.46 -12.55
CA PRO A 73 -7.57 8.91 -13.11
C PRO A 73 -8.63 7.79 -13.23
N PRO A 74 -9.92 8.13 -13.15
CA PRO A 74 -11.00 7.20 -13.45
C PRO A 74 -10.94 6.74 -14.92
N THR A 75 -11.71 5.70 -15.24
CA THR A 75 -11.75 5.10 -16.59
C THR A 75 -12.27 6.05 -17.69
N SER A 76 -12.88 7.17 -17.33
CA SER A 76 -13.31 8.20 -18.28
C SER A 76 -12.15 8.90 -18.99
N ASP A 77 -10.94 8.90 -18.41
CA ASP A 77 -9.72 9.42 -19.03
C ASP A 77 -8.66 8.32 -19.16
N GLN A 78 -8.90 7.38 -20.08
CA GLN A 78 -8.07 6.21 -20.24
C GLN A 78 -6.62 6.54 -20.64
N SER A 79 -6.40 7.60 -21.42
CA SER A 79 -5.05 8.00 -21.86
C SER A 79 -4.21 8.47 -20.69
N LEU A 80 -4.73 9.42 -19.90
CA LEU A 80 -4.03 9.94 -18.73
C LEU A 80 -3.86 8.86 -17.65
N ARG A 81 -4.87 8.00 -17.51
CA ARG A 81 -4.82 6.82 -16.64
C ARG A 81 -3.67 5.91 -17.02
N ASP A 82 -3.53 5.62 -18.31
CA ASP A 82 -2.49 4.72 -18.77
C ASP A 82 -1.09 5.32 -18.62
N GLU A 83 -0.92 6.60 -18.93
CA GLU A 83 0.33 7.31 -18.70
C GLU A 83 0.71 7.32 -17.21
N THR A 84 -0.25 7.62 -16.32
CA THR A 84 -0.01 7.65 -14.87
C THR A 84 0.44 6.30 -14.33
N ILE A 85 -0.18 5.21 -14.80
CA ILE A 85 0.21 3.84 -14.42
C ILE A 85 1.62 3.51 -14.92
N ASP A 86 1.95 3.86 -16.16
CA ASP A 86 3.26 3.58 -16.76
C ASP A 86 4.37 4.36 -16.03
N LEU A 87 4.13 5.63 -15.71
CA LEU A 87 5.02 6.46 -14.88
C LEU A 87 5.23 5.88 -13.48
N LEU A 88 4.15 5.42 -12.83
CA LEU A 88 4.25 4.80 -11.51
C LEU A 88 5.09 3.52 -11.53
N ILE A 89 4.86 2.62 -12.50
CA ILE A 89 5.61 1.36 -12.64
C ILE A 89 7.11 1.65 -12.85
N ASN A 90 7.44 2.63 -13.69
CA ASN A 90 8.82 3.04 -13.92
C ASN A 90 9.45 3.60 -12.65
N ALA A 91 8.76 4.48 -11.94
CA ALA A 91 9.25 5.10 -10.71
C ALA A 91 9.48 4.07 -9.58
N LEU A 92 8.58 3.09 -9.44
CA LEU A 92 8.71 1.97 -8.52
C LEU A 92 9.90 1.07 -8.88
N SER A 93 10.10 0.79 -10.18
CA SER A 93 11.24 0.01 -10.67
C SER A 93 12.56 0.72 -10.40
N ASP A 94 12.61 2.04 -10.55
CA ASP A 94 13.77 2.86 -10.23
C ASP A 94 14.06 2.91 -8.73
N ALA A 95 13.04 3.05 -7.89
CA ALA A 95 13.20 3.00 -6.43
C ALA A 95 13.81 1.66 -5.99
N LYS A 96 13.32 0.55 -6.54
CA LYS A 96 13.86 -0.79 -6.34
C LYS A 96 15.32 -0.87 -6.78
N ARG A 97 15.65 -0.40 -7.99
CA ARG A 97 17.02 -0.41 -8.54
C ARG A 97 17.99 0.41 -7.70
N LEU A 98 17.54 1.53 -7.15
CA LEU A 98 18.33 2.44 -6.32
C LEU A 98 18.41 2.02 -4.84
N GLY A 99 17.77 0.91 -4.47
CA GLY A 99 17.83 0.31 -3.14
C GLY A 99 17.00 1.05 -2.09
N PHE A 100 15.94 1.75 -2.50
CA PHE A 100 15.04 2.41 -1.55
C PHE A 100 14.11 1.42 -0.86
N HIS A 101 13.91 1.59 0.45
CA HIS A 101 12.65 1.23 1.08
C HIS A 101 11.58 2.14 0.47
N HIS A 102 10.43 1.60 0.07
CA HIS A 102 9.41 2.43 -0.51
C HIS A 102 8.00 1.86 -0.37
N ALA A 103 7.04 2.79 -0.36
CA ALA A 103 5.63 2.51 -0.44
C ALA A 103 4.96 3.49 -1.41
N VAL A 104 3.86 3.06 -2.02
CA VAL A 104 2.96 3.92 -2.78
C VAL A 104 1.59 3.93 -2.11
N CYS A 105 1.00 5.12 -1.98
CA CYS A 105 -0.32 5.31 -1.43
C CYS A 105 -1.16 6.26 -2.26
N GLY A 106 -2.47 6.19 -2.10
CA GLY A 106 -3.43 7.12 -2.70
C GLY A 106 -4.62 6.41 -3.32
N ASP A 107 -5.37 7.14 -4.14
CA ASP A 107 -6.54 6.64 -4.87
C ASP A 107 -6.11 6.03 -6.20
N PHE A 108 -6.34 4.72 -6.33
CA PHE A 108 -5.96 3.96 -7.51
C PHE A 108 -7.09 3.88 -8.56
N ASN A 109 -8.33 4.22 -8.21
CA ASN A 109 -9.51 3.99 -9.07
C ASN A 109 -9.51 2.58 -9.72
N LEU A 110 -9.13 1.58 -8.92
CA LEU A 110 -8.92 0.20 -9.33
C LEU A 110 -9.42 -0.75 -8.24
N HIS A 111 -10.03 -1.87 -8.65
CA HIS A 111 -10.58 -2.88 -7.73
C HIS A 111 -9.65 -4.09 -7.61
N LEU A 112 -8.83 -4.13 -6.55
CA LEU A 112 -7.89 -5.22 -6.30
C LEU A 112 -8.61 -6.55 -6.02
N ASP A 113 -9.74 -6.50 -5.34
CA ASP A 113 -10.48 -7.69 -4.92
C ASP A 113 -10.98 -8.50 -6.14
N GLN A 114 -11.34 -7.81 -7.22
CA GLN A 114 -11.72 -8.43 -8.50
C GLN A 114 -10.51 -9.01 -9.25
N PHE A 115 -9.30 -8.52 -8.95
CA PHE A 115 -8.09 -8.91 -9.66
C PHE A 115 -7.44 -10.18 -9.11
N TYR A 116 -7.60 -10.51 -7.82
CA TYR A 116 -6.95 -11.70 -7.23
C TYR A 116 -7.27 -12.99 -7.98
N SER A 117 -8.55 -13.24 -8.29
CA SER A 117 -8.97 -14.43 -9.03
C SER A 117 -8.39 -14.47 -10.45
N LEU A 118 -8.23 -13.31 -11.11
CA LEU A 118 -7.59 -13.23 -12.42
C LEU A 118 -6.09 -13.54 -12.34
N PHE A 119 -5.40 -12.98 -11.34
CA PHE A 119 -3.96 -13.15 -11.15
C PHE A 119 -3.58 -14.62 -10.92
N PHE A 120 -4.30 -15.32 -10.05
CA PHE A 120 -3.97 -16.71 -9.69
C PHE A 120 -4.45 -17.74 -10.71
N ASN A 121 -5.61 -17.52 -11.36
CA ASN A 121 -6.23 -18.54 -12.20
C ASN A 121 -6.09 -18.25 -13.71
N GLN A 122 -5.83 -17.02 -14.12
CA GLN A 122 -5.84 -16.59 -15.52
C GLN A 122 -4.64 -15.66 -15.84
N PRO A 123 -3.39 -16.14 -15.71
CA PRO A 123 -2.17 -15.30 -15.83
C PRO A 123 -2.05 -14.59 -17.19
N GLN A 124 -2.56 -15.19 -18.27
CA GLN A 124 -2.57 -14.58 -19.60
C GLN A 124 -3.51 -13.36 -19.70
N ILE A 125 -4.57 -13.33 -18.90
CA ILE A 125 -5.46 -12.17 -18.81
C ILE A 125 -4.88 -11.16 -17.82
N ALA A 126 -4.33 -11.62 -16.70
CA ALA A 126 -3.70 -10.76 -15.70
C ALA A 126 -2.53 -9.93 -16.24
N SER A 127 -1.83 -10.42 -17.26
CA SER A 127 -0.73 -9.70 -17.92
C SER A 127 -1.18 -8.61 -18.91
N LYS A 128 -2.49 -8.50 -19.20
CA LYS A 128 -3.00 -7.48 -20.13
C LYS A 128 -2.78 -6.07 -19.59
N ARG A 129 -2.67 -5.10 -20.52
CA ARG A 129 -2.39 -3.69 -20.21
C ARG A 129 -3.32 -3.12 -19.12
N ILE A 130 -4.61 -3.45 -19.13
CA ILE A 130 -5.58 -2.95 -18.16
C ILE A 130 -5.27 -3.34 -16.69
N HIS A 131 -4.58 -4.47 -16.48
CA HIS A 131 -4.24 -5.03 -15.18
C HIS A 131 -2.77 -4.86 -14.79
N ARG A 132 -1.96 -4.25 -15.65
CA ARG A 132 -0.50 -4.24 -15.53
C ARG A 132 0.04 -3.69 -14.21
N LEU A 133 -0.67 -2.76 -13.57
CA LEU A 133 -0.25 -2.21 -12.28
C LEU A 133 -0.30 -3.26 -11.18
N PHE A 134 -1.46 -3.89 -10.97
CA PHE A 134 -1.58 -4.92 -9.95
C PHE A 134 -0.77 -6.17 -10.30
N ASN A 135 -0.69 -6.52 -11.58
CA ASN A 135 0.22 -7.58 -12.03
C ASN A 135 1.68 -7.26 -11.64
N PHE A 136 2.16 -6.04 -11.93
CA PHE A 136 3.50 -5.58 -11.55
C PHE A 136 3.72 -5.66 -10.03
N LEU A 137 2.77 -5.14 -9.23
CA LEU A 137 2.87 -5.10 -7.78
C LEU A 137 2.94 -6.52 -7.18
N LEU A 138 2.00 -7.39 -7.54
CA LEU A 138 1.96 -8.77 -7.04
C LEU A 138 3.16 -9.59 -7.52
N SER A 139 3.54 -9.52 -8.80
CA SER A 139 4.71 -10.22 -9.33
C SER A 139 6.03 -9.74 -8.69
N ASN A 140 6.10 -8.48 -8.23
CA ASN A 140 7.26 -7.95 -7.51
C ASN A 140 7.14 -8.07 -5.98
N ARG A 141 6.14 -8.82 -5.48
CA ARG A 141 5.91 -9.10 -4.05
C ARG A 141 5.63 -7.88 -3.19
N TYR A 142 5.09 -6.82 -3.79
CA TYR A 142 4.50 -5.74 -3.00
C TYR A 142 3.32 -6.28 -2.20
N VAL A 143 3.03 -5.64 -1.08
CA VAL A 143 1.90 -6.02 -0.24
C VAL A 143 1.06 -4.82 0.14
N ASP A 144 -0.24 -5.03 0.18
CA ASP A 144 -1.23 -4.17 0.81
C ASP A 144 -1.79 -4.95 2.00
N PHE A 145 -1.83 -4.31 3.18
CA PHE A 145 -2.31 -4.90 4.43
C PHE A 145 -3.65 -4.29 4.86
N THR A 146 -4.23 -3.41 4.04
CA THR A 146 -5.52 -2.81 4.29
C THR A 146 -6.56 -3.93 4.45
N PRO A 147 -7.34 -3.96 5.55
CA PRO A 147 -8.30 -5.02 5.78
C PRO A 147 -9.30 -5.13 4.62
N VAL A 148 -9.55 -6.35 4.17
CA VAL A 148 -10.65 -6.64 3.24
C VAL A 148 -11.90 -6.82 4.11
N ASN A 149 -12.91 -5.97 3.91
CA ASN A 149 -14.17 -6.14 4.61
C ASN A 149 -14.97 -7.25 3.90
N PHE A 150 -15.17 -8.38 4.58
CA PHE A 150 -15.98 -9.49 4.07
C PHE A 150 -17.48 -9.23 4.21
N SER A 151 -17.88 -8.16 4.93
CA SER A 151 -19.26 -7.72 5.03
C SER A 151 -19.53 -6.52 4.10
N PRO A 152 -20.48 -6.61 3.15
CA PRO A 152 -20.79 -5.52 2.22
C PRO A 152 -21.34 -4.25 2.89
N ALA A 153 -21.63 -4.27 4.20
CA ALA A 153 -22.50 -3.29 4.84
C ALA A 153 -21.81 -2.19 5.67
N THR A 154 -20.49 -2.20 5.91
CA THR A 154 -19.97 -1.35 7.00
C THR A 154 -18.70 -0.53 6.75
N LEU A 155 -17.75 -0.95 5.92
CA LEU A 155 -16.48 -0.23 5.81
C LEU A 155 -15.75 -0.49 4.48
N GLY A 156 -15.61 0.56 3.68
CA GLY A 156 -14.77 0.63 2.48
C GLY A 156 -14.00 1.95 2.46
N THR A 157 -13.14 2.14 1.46
CA THR A 157 -12.35 3.36 1.30
C THR A 157 -13.05 4.42 0.46
N PHE A 158 -14.06 4.05 -0.32
CA PHE A 158 -14.87 4.97 -1.11
C PHE A 158 -16.37 4.67 -0.97
N HIS A 159 -17.17 5.73 -0.86
CA HIS A 159 -18.62 5.69 -0.70
C HIS A 159 -19.29 6.64 -1.69
N HIS A 160 -20.20 6.11 -2.52
CA HIS A 160 -21.04 6.95 -3.36
C HIS A 160 -22.43 6.34 -3.48
N ALA A 161 -23.44 7.09 -3.01
CA ALA A 161 -24.80 6.58 -2.84
C ALA A 161 -24.77 5.25 -2.05
N ASP A 162 -25.31 4.16 -2.62
CA ASP A 162 -25.34 2.83 -2.00
C ASP A 162 -24.11 1.97 -2.37
N VAL A 163 -23.12 2.53 -3.07
CA VAL A 163 -21.92 1.81 -3.49
C VAL A 163 -20.78 2.06 -2.51
N ILE A 164 -20.30 0.97 -1.89
CA ILE A 164 -19.10 0.94 -1.06
C ILE A 164 -18.03 0.15 -1.80
N SER A 165 -16.85 0.74 -1.97
CA SER A 165 -15.74 0.05 -2.62
C SER A 165 -14.40 0.33 -1.94
N ARG A 166 -13.41 -0.49 -2.28
CA ARG A 166 -12.03 -0.30 -1.87
C ARG A 166 -11.21 0.08 -3.09
N ILE A 167 -10.80 1.34 -3.17
CA ILE A 167 -10.01 1.90 -4.30
C ILE A 167 -8.79 2.72 -3.83
N ASP A 168 -8.73 3.08 -2.56
CA ASP A 168 -7.53 3.61 -1.91
C ASP A 168 -6.67 2.49 -1.31
N TYR A 169 -5.35 2.54 -1.54
CA TYR A 169 -4.42 1.50 -1.11
C TYR A 169 -3.12 2.06 -0.56
N VAL A 170 -2.41 1.25 0.23
CA VAL A 170 -1.02 1.47 0.63
C VAL A 170 -0.20 0.23 0.31
N TRP A 171 0.56 0.26 -0.79
CA TRP A 171 1.41 -0.85 -1.21
C TRP A 171 2.85 -0.66 -0.77
N SER A 172 3.40 -1.64 -0.05
CA SER A 172 4.77 -1.66 0.44
C SER A 172 5.67 -2.59 -0.35
N TYR A 173 6.86 -2.12 -0.71
CA TYR A 173 7.92 -2.96 -1.27
C TYR A 173 8.48 -3.94 -0.22
N PRO A 174 8.93 -5.16 -0.57
CA PRO A 174 9.46 -6.15 0.37
C PRO A 174 10.47 -5.66 1.41
N LEU A 175 11.33 -4.69 1.08
CA LEU A 175 12.29 -4.15 2.05
C LEU A 175 11.61 -3.31 3.15
N LEU A 176 10.52 -2.62 2.84
CA LEU A 176 9.75 -1.85 3.80
C LEU A 176 8.70 -2.73 4.51
N LYS A 177 8.12 -3.69 3.79
CA LYS A 177 7.18 -4.68 4.32
C LYS A 177 7.65 -5.33 5.62
N CYS A 178 8.94 -5.63 5.76
CA CYS A 178 9.48 -6.28 6.95
C CYS A 178 9.24 -5.50 8.25
N PHE A 179 8.88 -4.23 8.16
CA PHE A 179 8.57 -3.36 9.29
C PHE A 179 7.08 -3.01 9.37
N LEU A 180 6.23 -3.52 8.49
CA LEU A 180 4.79 -3.24 8.52
C LEU A 180 4.16 -3.94 9.72
N LEU A 181 3.44 -3.17 10.55
CA LEU A 181 2.76 -3.65 11.74
C LEU A 181 1.29 -3.97 11.48
N THR A 182 0.54 -3.01 10.95
CA THR A 182 -0.89 -3.16 10.64
C THR A 182 -1.36 -2.05 9.70
N SER A 183 -2.55 -2.22 9.13
CA SER A 183 -3.26 -1.18 8.39
C SER A 183 -4.75 -1.19 8.77
N VAL A 184 -5.38 -0.01 8.78
CA VAL A 184 -6.80 0.17 9.14
C VAL A 184 -7.45 1.20 8.23
N ILE A 185 -8.76 1.04 8.01
CA ILE A 185 -9.59 2.07 7.37
C ILE A 185 -10.20 2.89 8.50
N PHE A 186 -9.98 4.20 8.47
CA PHE A 186 -10.60 5.14 9.41
C PHE A 186 -11.97 5.56 8.85
N ASP A 187 -13.04 5.28 9.60
CA ASP A 187 -14.39 5.67 9.20
C ASP A 187 -14.58 7.18 9.42
N ALA A 188 -14.52 7.94 8.33
CA ALA A 188 -14.62 9.39 8.31
C ALA A 188 -16.02 9.88 7.90
N ARG A 189 -17.02 8.99 7.80
CA ARG A 189 -18.38 9.36 7.38
C ARG A 189 -19.01 10.42 8.27
N ASP A 190 -18.73 10.39 9.57
CA ASP A 190 -19.28 11.33 10.54
C ASP A 190 -18.73 12.77 10.39
N VAL A 191 -17.63 12.96 9.67
CA VAL A 191 -16.97 14.27 9.50
C VAL A 191 -17.26 14.96 8.17
N ASN A 192 -18.03 14.34 7.26
CA ASN A 192 -18.42 14.90 5.94
C ASN A 192 -17.27 15.59 5.18
N PHE A 193 -16.04 15.07 5.35
CA PHE A 193 -14.83 15.69 4.80
C PHE A 193 -14.58 15.25 3.35
N SER A 194 -14.85 13.99 3.06
CA SER A 194 -14.75 13.36 1.75
C SER A 194 -15.69 12.15 1.71
N ASP A 195 -16.05 11.76 0.49
CA ASP A 195 -16.56 10.44 0.12
C ASP A 195 -15.53 9.30 0.27
N HIS A 196 -14.26 9.62 0.57
CA HIS A 196 -13.21 8.65 0.85
C HIS A 196 -12.90 8.53 2.35
N ASN A 197 -12.80 7.29 2.82
CA ASN A 197 -12.27 6.96 4.14
C ASN A 197 -10.74 6.80 4.08
N PRO A 198 -9.97 7.44 4.99
CA PRO A 198 -8.52 7.30 5.02
C PRO A 198 -8.04 5.88 5.30
N VAL A 199 -6.97 5.48 4.64
CA VAL A 199 -6.20 4.28 4.99
C VAL A 199 -5.00 4.69 5.84
N ILE A 200 -4.85 4.08 7.01
CA ILE A 200 -3.75 4.34 7.94
C ILE A 200 -2.91 3.06 8.04
N THR A 201 -1.63 3.15 7.69
CA THR A 201 -0.69 2.02 7.76
C THR A 201 0.44 2.34 8.73
N TYR A 202 0.66 1.43 9.67
CA TYR A 202 1.67 1.55 10.72
C TYR A 202 2.90 0.72 10.37
N TYR A 203 4.08 1.33 10.54
CA TYR A 203 5.37 0.67 10.41
C TYR A 203 6.16 0.81 11.70
N ASP A 204 6.94 -0.20 12.06
CA ASP A 204 7.94 -0.13 13.11
C ASP A 204 9.03 0.86 12.70
N TYR A 205 9.14 1.97 13.44
CA TYR A 205 10.10 3.04 13.20
C TYR A 205 11.57 2.58 13.23
N SER A 206 11.85 1.40 13.80
CA SER A 206 13.21 0.88 13.96
C SER A 206 13.99 0.87 12.64
N PHE A 207 13.35 0.69 11.47
CA PHE A 207 14.05 0.66 10.17
C PHE A 207 14.85 1.93 9.87
N LEU A 208 14.38 3.09 10.34
CA LEU A 208 15.03 4.39 10.15
C LEU A 208 16.29 4.58 10.99
N SER A 209 16.33 3.89 12.14
CA SER A 209 17.48 3.85 13.04
C SER A 209 18.39 2.65 12.80
N SER A 210 17.89 1.66 12.05
CA SER A 210 18.47 0.34 11.99
C SER A 210 19.82 0.38 11.29
N SER A 211 20.86 0.41 12.11
CA SER A 211 22.21 -0.03 11.76
C SER A 211 22.25 -1.56 11.66
N ILE A 212 21.19 -2.18 11.13
CA ILE A 212 21.15 -3.63 10.96
C ILE A 212 22.09 -3.91 9.79
N LYS A 213 23.35 -4.21 10.15
CA LYS A 213 24.35 -4.76 9.23
C LYS A 213 23.66 -5.85 8.41
N PRO A 214 23.81 -5.89 7.07
CA PRO A 214 23.14 -6.86 6.20
C PRO A 214 23.21 -8.32 6.70
N ALA A 215 24.32 -8.67 7.36
CA ALA A 215 24.52 -9.96 8.04
C ALA A 215 23.46 -10.28 9.11
N ARG A 216 23.06 -9.30 9.94
CA ARG A 216 22.06 -9.50 11.01
C ARG A 216 20.63 -9.58 10.44
N ALA A 217 20.31 -8.85 9.37
CA ALA A 217 19.05 -9.00 8.65
C ALA A 217 18.93 -10.40 8.00
N GLN A 218 20.03 -10.94 7.45
CA GLN A 218 20.08 -12.32 6.95
C GLN A 218 19.94 -13.35 8.08
N GLN A 219 20.48 -13.08 9.27
CA GLN A 219 20.33 -13.92 10.44
C GLN A 219 18.88 -13.95 10.96
N LEU A 220 18.20 -12.79 10.98
CA LEU A 220 16.79 -12.69 11.35
C LEU A 220 15.87 -13.40 10.33
N LYS A 221 16.17 -13.32 9.03
CA LYS A 221 15.47 -14.10 7.99
C LYS A 221 15.60 -15.62 8.15
N ARG A 222 16.64 -16.10 8.84
CA ARG A 222 16.81 -17.53 9.14
C ARG A 222 15.97 -18.00 10.33
N GLN A 223 15.43 -17.10 11.15
CA GLN A 223 14.81 -17.49 12.42
C GLN A 223 13.30 -17.77 12.36
N VAL A 224 12.58 -17.39 11.30
CA VAL A 224 11.16 -17.76 11.20
C VAL A 224 10.79 -18.06 9.75
N ARG A 225 10.77 -19.35 9.42
CA ARG A 225 10.04 -19.90 8.27
C ARG A 225 8.99 -20.83 8.85
N HIS A 226 7.74 -20.39 8.91
CA HIS A 226 6.64 -21.34 9.11
C HIS A 226 6.37 -21.97 7.74
N ILE A 227 6.77 -23.23 7.59
CA ILE A 227 6.44 -24.05 6.44
C ILE A 227 5.25 -24.88 6.88
N PHE A 228 4.08 -24.61 6.31
CA PHE A 228 2.91 -25.46 6.50
C PHE A 228 3.08 -26.67 5.59
N SER A 229 3.22 -27.85 6.19
CA SER A 229 3.27 -29.12 5.46
C SER A 229 1.84 -29.63 5.27
N PHE A 230 1.26 -29.32 4.11
CA PHE A 230 -0.10 -29.74 3.77
C PHE A 230 -0.19 -31.25 3.47
N ASP A 231 0.91 -31.85 3.04
CA ASP A 231 0.98 -33.27 2.66
C ASP A 231 0.89 -34.22 3.87
N SER A 232 1.05 -33.69 5.09
CA SER A 232 1.01 -34.44 6.36
C SER A 232 -0.27 -34.24 7.17
N VAL A 233 -1.24 -33.51 6.64
CA VAL A 233 -2.50 -33.22 7.35
C VAL A 233 -3.47 -34.39 7.22
N THR A 234 -3.90 -34.95 8.35
CA THR A 234 -4.89 -36.04 8.35
C THR A 234 -6.31 -35.51 8.10
N PRO A 235 -7.26 -36.36 7.64
CA PRO A 235 -8.65 -35.95 7.44
C PRO A 235 -9.30 -35.34 8.69
N SER A 236 -9.01 -35.88 9.88
CA SER A 236 -9.56 -35.34 11.14
C SER A 236 -9.03 -33.94 11.47
N GLN A 237 -7.78 -33.65 11.14
CA GLN A 237 -7.21 -32.31 11.32
C GLN A 237 -7.81 -31.30 10.33
N TRP A 238 -8.18 -31.75 9.12
CA TRP A 238 -8.91 -30.93 8.16
C TRP A 238 -10.31 -30.62 8.67
N ASP A 239 -11.02 -31.64 9.17
CA ASP A 239 -12.36 -31.48 9.73
C ASP A 239 -12.36 -30.49 10.90
N ASP A 240 -11.41 -30.63 11.83
CA ASP A 240 -11.21 -29.71 12.95
C ASP A 240 -10.91 -28.29 12.49
N PHE A 241 -10.06 -28.10 11.48
CA PHE A 241 -9.76 -26.78 10.92
C PHE A 241 -10.99 -26.13 10.29
N SER A 242 -11.78 -26.89 9.52
CA SER A 242 -12.99 -26.42 8.87
C SER A 242 -14.17 -26.19 9.83
N ALA A 243 -14.11 -26.75 11.04
CA ALA A 243 -15.14 -26.56 12.07
C ALA A 243 -14.99 -25.26 12.87
N TYR A 244 -13.89 -24.53 12.75
CA TYR A 244 -13.74 -23.21 13.39
C TYR A 244 -14.50 -22.13 12.60
N PRO A 245 -15.49 -21.45 13.20
CA PRO A 245 -16.11 -20.28 12.59
C PRO A 245 -15.09 -19.15 12.51
N LEU A 246 -14.91 -18.56 11.33
CA LEU A 246 -14.11 -17.36 11.10
C LEU A 246 -14.83 -16.11 11.67
N ASP A 247 -15.12 -16.10 12.97
CA ASP A 247 -15.51 -14.88 13.66
C ASP A 247 -14.24 -14.12 14.05
N GLY A 248 -14.11 -12.90 13.53
CA GLY A 248 -12.93 -12.03 13.57
C GLY A 248 -12.49 -11.50 14.95
N ARG A 249 -12.58 -12.32 16.00
CA ARG A 249 -11.99 -12.08 17.32
C ARG A 249 -11.25 -13.32 17.81
N THR A 250 -10.18 -13.67 17.12
CA THR A 250 -9.12 -14.50 17.71
C THR A 250 -7.79 -13.80 17.51
N SER A 251 -7.21 -13.35 18.62
CA SER A 251 -5.81 -13.00 18.68
C SER A 251 -4.98 -14.19 18.16
N GLN A 252 -3.92 -13.90 17.40
CA GLN A 252 -2.95 -14.88 16.91
C GLN A 252 -2.27 -15.73 18.02
N ALA A 253 -2.65 -15.56 19.28
CA ALA A 253 -2.12 -16.26 20.44
C ALA A 253 -2.82 -17.58 20.77
N ASN A 254 -4.00 -17.88 20.21
CA ASN A 254 -4.81 -19.04 20.63
C ASN A 254 -5.19 -20.04 19.51
N LEU A 255 -4.50 -20.05 18.37
CA LEU A 255 -4.55 -21.22 17.50
C LEU A 255 -3.76 -22.34 18.19
N PRO A 256 -4.38 -23.48 18.55
CA PRO A 256 -3.63 -24.59 19.10
C PRO A 256 -2.58 -25.01 18.05
N ALA A 257 -1.32 -25.06 18.47
CA ALA A 257 -0.24 -25.60 17.67
C ALA A 257 -0.47 -27.11 17.49
N ILE A 258 -1.34 -27.46 16.54
CA ILE A 258 -1.68 -28.84 16.22
C ILE A 258 -0.62 -29.37 15.24
N LEU A 259 0.34 -30.09 15.84
CA LEU A 259 1.13 -31.20 15.28
C LEU A 259 2.43 -30.86 14.51
N PRO A 260 3.37 -31.83 14.42
CA PRO A 260 4.40 -32.09 15.42
C PRO A 260 5.77 -31.60 14.92
N LYS A 261 6.68 -31.36 15.86
CA LYS A 261 8.10 -31.11 15.55
C LYS A 261 8.74 -32.36 14.96
N PHE A 262 9.34 -32.23 13.78
CA PHE A 262 10.64 -32.79 13.44
C PHE A 262 11.41 -31.79 12.56
#